data_AF-A0A372FQT4-F1
#
_entry.id   AF-A0A372FQT4-F1
#
_cell.length_a   1.000
_cell.length_b   1.000
_cell.length_c   1.000
_cell.angle_alpha   90.00
_cell.angle_beta   90.00
_cell.angle_gamma   90.00
#
_symmetry.space_group_name_H-M   'P 1'
#
loop_
_entity.id
_entity.type
_entity.pdbx_description
1 polymer ?
#
loop_
_entity_poly.entity_id
_entity_poly.type
_entity_poly.pdbx_seq_one_letter_code
_entity_poly.pdbx_strand_id
1 'polypeptide(L)'
;MALDLPAGFLLVHRVPTSGLDAEVAAMVPQVAVRFVDAVYSARQLNTWNDQVGVDAGWWQRRDVVVHGRYVRFGECVVVEVEHPQRDAARIVAQYHGVPLCVEQGYPAVFLNAD
;
A
#
# COMPACT_ATOMS: atom_id res chain seq x y z
N MET A 1 -4.43 1.12 -9.60
CA MET A 1 -5.50 0.60 -10.48
C MET A 1 -5.42 -0.91 -10.43
N ALA A 2 -6.50 -1.59 -10.10
CA ALA A 2 -6.59 -3.04 -10.14
C ALA A 2 -7.74 -3.40 -11.08
N LEU A 3 -7.52 -4.38 -11.97
CA LEU A 3 -8.53 -4.87 -12.88
C LEU A 3 -9.20 -6.10 -12.26
N ASP A 4 -10.48 -6.00 -11.91
CA ASP A 4 -11.27 -7.14 -11.43
C ASP A 4 -11.93 -7.81 -12.64
N LEU A 5 -11.19 -8.72 -13.28
CA LEU A 5 -11.65 -9.50 -14.43
C LEU A 5 -12.91 -10.34 -14.12
N PRO A 6 -13.06 -10.97 -12.94
CA PRO A 6 -14.29 -11.64 -12.55
C PRO A 6 -15.53 -10.74 -12.49
N ALA A 7 -15.40 -9.50 -12.00
CA ALA A 7 -16.53 -8.61 -11.79
C ALA A 7 -16.82 -7.63 -12.95
N GLY A 8 -15.93 -7.55 -13.94
CA GLY A 8 -16.14 -6.78 -15.17
C GLY A 8 -16.06 -5.27 -15.01
N PHE A 9 -15.35 -4.77 -14.00
CA PHE A 9 -15.15 -3.34 -13.78
C PHE A 9 -13.71 -2.97 -13.41
N LEU A 10 -13.37 -1.71 -13.67
CA LEU A 10 -12.12 -1.08 -13.27
C LEU A 10 -12.30 -0.36 -11.94
N LEU A 11 -11.56 -0.76 -10.90
CA LEU A 11 -11.55 -0.06 -9.61
C LEU A 11 -10.43 0.98 -9.58
N VAL A 12 -10.80 2.24 -9.35
CA VAL A 12 -9.89 3.38 -9.33
C VAL A 12 -9.93 4.06 -7.97
N HIS A 13 -8.89 3.82 -7.17
CA HIS A 13 -8.62 4.60 -5.97
C HIS A 13 -8.05 5.96 -6.38
N ARG A 14 -8.73 7.05 -6.05
CA ARG A 14 -8.37 8.40 -6.50
C ARG A 14 -8.49 9.42 -5.38
N VAL A 15 -7.62 10.42 -5.38
CA VAL A 15 -7.85 11.61 -4.57
C VAL A 15 -8.94 12.44 -5.28
N PRO A 16 -10.06 12.79 -4.61
CA PRO A 16 -11.17 13.48 -5.26
C PRO A 16 -10.70 14.78 -5.91
N THR A 17 -10.82 14.84 -7.23
CA THR A 17 -10.46 16.01 -8.04
C THR A 17 -11.57 16.25 -9.05
N SER A 18 -11.96 17.51 -9.27
CA SER A 18 -13.00 17.85 -10.23
C SER A 18 -12.62 17.39 -11.64
N GLY A 19 -13.53 16.69 -12.33
CA GLY A 19 -13.35 16.26 -13.72
C GLY A 19 -12.64 14.92 -13.91
N LEU A 20 -11.86 14.46 -12.93
CA LEU A 20 -11.06 13.22 -13.06
C LEU A 20 -11.91 11.98 -13.40
N ASP A 21 -13.10 11.84 -12.80
CA ASP A 21 -13.93 10.66 -13.00
C ASP A 21 -14.45 10.57 -14.44
N ALA A 22 -14.82 11.73 -15.01
CA ALA A 22 -15.27 11.82 -16.40
C ALA A 22 -14.11 11.57 -17.37
N GLU A 23 -12.93 12.12 -17.09
CA GLU A 23 -11.72 11.88 -17.89
C GLU A 23 -11.35 10.40 -17.91
N VAL A 24 -11.30 9.73 -16.75
CA VAL A 24 -10.98 8.31 -16.66
C VAL A 24 -12.03 7.44 -17.35
N ALA A 25 -13.32 7.73 -17.16
CA ALA A 25 -14.38 7.01 -17.85
C ALA A 25 -14.29 7.16 -19.38
N ALA A 26 -13.89 8.34 -19.87
CA ALA A 26 -13.69 8.58 -21.31
C ALA A 26 -12.49 7.82 -21.89
N MET A 27 -11.47 7.51 -21.08
CA MET A 27 -10.31 6.71 -21.52
C MET A 27 -10.63 5.23 -21.72
N VAL A 28 -11.62 4.70 -21.00
CA VAL A 28 -12.02 3.28 -21.04
C VAL A 28 -13.53 3.12 -21.25
N PRO A 29 -14.08 3.60 -22.39
CA PRO A 29 -15.53 3.71 -22.59
C PRO A 29 -16.27 2.36 -22.61
N GLN A 30 -15.55 1.25 -22.78
CA GLN A 30 -16.11 -0.11 -22.81
C GLN A 30 -16.04 -0.82 -21.45
N VAL A 31 -15.48 -0.18 -20.42
CA VAL A 31 -15.29 -0.79 -19.10
C VAL A 31 -16.08 0.00 -18.07
N ALA A 32 -16.87 -0.68 -17.24
CA ALA A 32 -17.51 -0.04 -16.10
C ALA A 32 -16.41 0.44 -15.13
N VAL A 33 -16.41 1.71 -14.74
CA VAL A 33 -15.42 2.25 -13.79
C VAL A 33 -16.08 2.53 -12.46
N ARG A 34 -15.44 2.09 -11.37
CA ARG A 34 -15.84 2.40 -10.00
C ARG A 34 -14.75 3.21 -9.33
N PHE A 35 -15.12 4.36 -8.78
CA PHE A 35 -14.21 5.24 -8.07
C PHE A 35 -14.34 5.02 -6.57
N VAL A 36 -13.19 4.94 -5.90
CA VAL A 36 -13.08 4.91 -4.45
C VAL A 36 -12.23 6.11 -4.05
N ASP A 37 -12.77 6.95 -3.17
CA ASP A 37 -12.05 8.09 -2.68
C ASP A 37 -10.87 7.63 -1.80
N ALA A 38 -9.72 8.24 -2.02
CA ALA A 38 -8.46 7.93 -1.39
C ALA A 38 -7.90 9.16 -0.68
N VAL A 39 -7.25 8.94 0.45
CA VAL A 39 -6.54 10.01 1.19
C VAL A 39 -5.25 10.38 0.47
N TYR A 40 -4.55 9.39 -0.08
CA TYR A 40 -3.25 9.57 -0.73
C TYR A 40 -3.25 8.99 -2.14
N SER A 41 -2.51 9.65 -3.04
CA SER A 41 -2.31 9.13 -4.39
C SER A 41 -1.42 7.89 -4.38
N ALA A 42 -1.57 7.02 -5.38
CA ALA A 42 -0.71 5.84 -5.56
C ALA A 42 0.78 6.23 -5.69
N ARG A 43 1.08 7.37 -6.32
CA ARG A 43 2.45 7.88 -6.43
C ARG A 43 3.04 8.22 -5.06
N GLN A 44 2.30 8.95 -4.22
CA GLN A 44 2.76 9.28 -2.87
C GLN A 44 2.99 8.02 -2.03
N LEU A 45 2.03 7.09 -2.05
CA LEU A 45 2.15 5.82 -1.33
C LEU A 45 3.35 5.00 -1.80
N ASN A 46 3.63 4.96 -3.11
CA ASN A 46 4.81 4.27 -3.63
C ASN A 46 6.11 4.96 -3.21
N THR A 47 6.19 6.29 -3.26
CA THR A 47 7.37 7.02 -2.79
C THR A 47 7.66 6.75 -1.31
N TRP A 48 6.63 6.77 -0.47
CA TRP A 48 6.80 6.42 0.94
C TRP A 48 7.13 4.96 1.16
N ASN A 49 6.52 4.05 0.37
CA ASN A 49 6.84 2.64 0.40
C ASN A 49 8.34 2.48 0.15
N ASP A 50 8.86 3.03 -0.95
CA ASP A 50 10.28 2.98 -1.32
C ASP A 50 11.19 3.53 -0.21
N GLN A 51 10.85 4.68 0.37
CA GLN A 51 11.55 5.26 1.51
C GLN A 51 11.66 4.29 2.70
N VAL A 52 10.59 3.58 3.05
CA VAL A 52 10.58 2.62 4.17
C VAL A 52 11.51 1.41 3.91
N GLY A 53 11.69 0.97 2.67
CA GLY A 53 12.47 -0.25 2.38
C GLY A 53 13.93 -0.03 2.04
N VAL A 54 14.37 1.21 1.78
CA VAL A 54 15.81 1.49 1.71
C VAL A 54 16.48 1.46 3.10
N ASP A 55 15.68 1.46 4.16
CA ASP A 55 16.14 1.51 5.56
C ASP A 55 16.52 0.14 6.17
N ALA A 56 17.00 -0.80 5.36
CA ALA A 56 17.45 -2.15 5.80
C ALA A 56 18.29 -2.13 7.10
N GLY A 57 19.24 -1.20 7.18
CA GLY A 57 20.11 -1.07 8.36
C GLY A 57 19.41 -0.53 9.62
N TRP A 58 18.33 0.25 9.48
CA TRP A 58 17.55 0.70 10.64
C TRP A 58 16.81 -0.47 11.29
N TRP A 59 16.17 -1.32 10.47
CA TRP A 59 15.45 -2.50 10.92
C TRP A 59 16.36 -3.47 11.67
N GLN A 60 17.52 -3.80 11.06
CA GLN A 60 18.51 -4.71 11.62
C GLN A 60 19.05 -4.23 12.98
N ARG A 61 19.45 -2.96 13.09
CA ARG A 61 19.99 -2.41 14.34
C ARG A 61 19.00 -2.39 15.51
N ARG A 62 17.70 -2.55 15.22
CA ARG A 62 16.61 -2.47 16.20
C ARG A 62 15.91 -3.79 16.43
N ASP A 63 16.41 -4.87 15.84
CA ASP A 63 15.79 -6.20 15.94
C ASP A 63 14.30 -6.18 15.53
N VAL A 64 14.01 -5.43 14.46
CA VAL A 64 12.68 -5.44 13.81
C VAL A 64 12.77 -6.36 12.61
N VAL A 65 12.04 -7.48 12.67
CA VAL A 65 11.91 -8.41 11.54
C VAL A 65 10.73 -7.97 10.69
N VAL A 66 11.00 -7.57 9.45
CA VAL A 66 10.00 -7.20 8.44
C VAL A 66 9.79 -8.39 7.52
N HIS A 67 8.56 -8.89 7.45
CA HIS A 67 8.15 -10.00 6.59
C HIS A 67 7.63 -9.53 5.23
N GLY A 68 7.02 -8.35 5.22
CA GLY A 68 6.36 -7.81 4.04
C GLY A 68 6.25 -6.30 4.11
N ARG A 69 6.17 -5.69 2.92
CA ARG A 69 5.92 -4.25 2.77
C ARG A 69 5.23 -3.99 1.45
N TYR A 70 4.08 -3.34 1.49
CA TYR A 70 3.29 -3.01 0.30
C TYR A 70 2.40 -1.79 0.54
N VAL A 71 1.74 -1.32 -0.51
CA VAL A 71 0.79 -0.21 -0.43
C VAL A 71 -0.62 -0.76 -0.27
N ARG A 72 -1.36 -0.31 0.76
CA ARG A 72 -2.81 -0.40 0.80
C ARG A 72 -3.38 0.83 0.07
N PHE A 73 -4.02 0.59 -1.07
CA PHE A 73 -4.40 1.68 -1.98
C PHE A 73 -5.28 2.72 -1.30
N GLY A 74 -4.80 3.96 -1.37
CA GLY A 74 -5.49 5.14 -0.88
C GLY A 74 -5.40 5.40 0.62
N GLU A 75 -4.69 4.54 1.37
CA GLU A 75 -4.69 4.59 2.85
C GLU A 75 -3.27 4.71 3.43
N CYS A 76 -2.41 3.71 3.26
CA CYS A 76 -1.13 3.64 3.97
C CYS A 76 -0.11 2.74 3.27
N VAL A 77 1.14 2.85 3.71
CA VAL A 77 2.18 1.83 3.50
C VAL A 77 2.02 0.79 4.61
N VAL A 78 1.75 -0.45 4.24
CA VAL A 78 1.69 -1.57 5.17
C VAL A 78 3.11 -2.08 5.40
N VAL A 79 3.48 -2.25 6.67
CA VAL A 79 4.72 -2.90 7.10
C VAL A 79 4.33 -4.08 7.98
N GLU A 80 4.54 -5.28 7.46
CA GLU A 80 4.25 -6.52 8.14
C GLU A 80 5.48 -6.92 8.96
N VAL A 81 5.35 -6.94 10.29
CA VAL A 81 6.44 -7.24 11.23
C VAL A 81 6.09 -8.43 12.12
N GLU A 82 7.11 -9.06 12.69
CA GLU A 82 6.95 -10.20 13.60
C GLU A 82 6.19 -9.83 14.89
N HIS A 83 6.36 -8.61 15.42
CA HIS A 83 5.75 -8.20 16.70
C HIS A 83 5.23 -6.74 16.66
N PRO A 84 4.07 -6.47 16.02
CA PRO A 84 3.55 -5.11 15.84
C PRO A 84 3.21 -4.43 17.16
N GLN A 85 2.71 -5.17 18.16
CA GLN A 85 2.44 -4.65 19.52
C GLN A 85 3.69 -4.06 20.19
N ARG A 86 4.86 -4.65 19.92
CA ARG A 86 6.17 -4.20 20.43
C ARG A 86 6.73 -3.04 19.59
N ASP A 87 6.54 -3.10 18.27
CA ASP A 87 7.33 -2.33 17.31
C ASP A 87 6.60 -1.13 16.70
N ALA A 88 5.27 -1.12 16.65
CA ALA A 88 4.51 -0.13 15.90
C ALA A 88 4.83 1.32 16.32
N ALA A 89 4.87 1.61 17.62
CA ALA A 89 5.11 2.97 18.11
C ALA A 89 6.49 3.52 17.67
N ARG A 90 7.55 2.71 17.75
CA ARG A 90 8.90 3.12 17.34
C ARG A 90 9.04 3.24 15.82
N ILE A 91 8.32 2.41 15.07
CA ILE A 91 8.28 2.47 13.60
C ILE A 91 7.57 3.75 13.16
N VAL A 92 6.38 4.03 13.69
CA VAL A 92 5.62 5.24 13.38
C VAL A 92 6.41 6.50 13.75
N ALA A 93 7.16 6.48 14.86
CA ALA A 93 8.01 7.61 15.24
C ALA A 93 9.18 7.85 14.27
N GLN A 94 9.76 6.80 13.69
CA GLN A 94 10.86 6.91 12.71
C GLN A 94 10.39 7.56 11.40
N TYR A 95 9.20 7.20 10.95
CA TYR A 95 8.64 7.64 9.66
C TYR A 95 7.58 8.72 9.86
N HIS A 96 7.94 9.78 10.58
CA HIS A 96 7.03 10.88 10.85
C HIS A 96 6.49 11.51 9.55
N GLY A 97 5.17 11.64 9.45
CA GLY A 97 4.50 12.16 8.25
C GLY A 97 4.27 11.12 7.14
N VAL A 98 4.66 9.87 7.36
CA VAL A 98 4.31 8.74 6.49
C VAL A 98 3.11 8.00 7.07
N PRO A 99 2.02 7.80 6.31
CA PRO A 99 0.90 6.98 6.77
C PRO A 99 1.30 5.50 6.78
N LEU A 100 1.57 4.96 7.96
CA LEU A 100 1.94 3.55 8.16
C LEU A 100 0.81 2.73 8.77
N CYS A 101 0.60 1.54 8.22
CA CYS A 101 -0.16 0.47 8.86
C CYS A 101 0.86 -0.61 9.28
N VAL A 102 1.14 -0.71 10.58
CA VAL A 102 2.05 -1.74 11.09
C VAL A 102 1.22 -2.94 11.53
N GLU A 103 1.41 -4.07 10.85
CA GLU A 103 0.57 -5.26 10.99
C GLU A 103 1.43 -6.49 11.30
N GLN A 104 0.78 -7.55 11.79
CA GLN A 104 1.45 -8.83 12.03
C GLN A 104 1.72 -9.50 10.68
N GLY A 105 3.00 -9.71 10.38
CA GLY A 105 3.44 -10.52 9.25
C GLY A 105 3.79 -11.94 9.67
N TYR A 106 4.03 -12.78 8.66
CA TYR A 106 4.57 -14.12 8.86
C TYR A 106 5.66 -14.40 7.82
N PRO A 107 6.65 -15.26 8.14
CA PRO A 107 7.64 -15.68 7.15
C PRO A 107 6.98 -16.21 5.88
N ALA A 108 7.51 -15.79 4.72
CA ALA A 108 7.03 -16.31 3.44
C ALA A 108 7.36 -17.80 3.31
N VAL A 109 6.35 -18.60 2.97
CA VAL A 109 6.51 -20.00 2.58
C VAL A 109 6.37 -20.08 1.07
N PHE A 110 7.41 -20.54 0.38
CA PHE A 110 7.36 -20.74 -1.06
C PHE A 110 6.51 -21.98 -1.38
N LEU A 111 5.45 -21.79 -2.15
CA LEU A 111 4.68 -22.90 -2.70
C LEU A 111 5.45 -23.47 -3.90
N ASN A 112 5.84 -24.73 -3.82
CA ASN A 112 6.33 -25.46 -4.97
C ASN A 112 5.12 -25.84 -5.83
N ALA A 113 5.23 -25.64 -7.15
CA ALA A 113 4.28 -26.21 -8.09
C ALA A 113 4.65 -27.69 -8.28
N ASP A 114 3.86 -28.59 -7.67
CA ASP A 114 3.86 -30.01 -8.03
C ASP A 114 3.13 -30.22 -9.37
#